data_AF-A0AAN2C938-F1
#
_entry.id   AF-A0AAN2C938-F1
#
_cell.length_a   1.000
_cell.length_b   1.000
_cell.length_c   1.000
_cell.angle_alpha   90.00
_cell.angle_beta   90.00
_cell.angle_gamma   90.00
#
_symmetry.space_group_name_H-M   'P 1'
#
loop_
_entity.id
_entity.type
_entity.pdbx_description
1 polymer ?
#
loop_
_entity_poly.entity_id
_entity_poly.type
_entity_poly.pdbx_seq_one_letter_code
_entity_poly.pdbx_strand_id
1 'polypeptide(L)'
;MDDANKADARAALKAFLRDRRERALPVSQTRARRGPGLSREDVARRAQITAKWYVLIETGRASGVSTKTLDAIADALALDARDRRELHRLAAAVFVNPPAGAPSRSEPPPKP
;
A
#
# COMPACT_ATOMS: atom_id res chain seq x y z
N MET A 1 -15.27 -18.31 10.44
CA MET A 1 -13.98 -18.83 9.95
C MET A 1 -13.27 -17.80 9.06
N ASP A 2 -14.01 -16.83 8.57
CA ASP A 2 -13.61 -15.77 7.65
C ASP A 2 -12.65 -14.74 8.27
N ASP A 3 -12.77 -14.46 9.57
CA ASP A 3 -11.89 -13.52 10.28
C ASP A 3 -10.43 -13.99 10.38
N ALA A 4 -10.23 -15.31 10.55
CA ALA A 4 -8.89 -15.90 10.59
C ALA A 4 -8.21 -15.75 9.21
N ASN A 5 -8.90 -16.16 8.15
CA ASN A 5 -8.42 -16.01 6.77
C ASN A 5 -8.14 -14.54 6.40
N LYS A 6 -8.93 -13.60 6.91
CA LYS A 6 -8.69 -12.15 6.73
C LYS A 6 -7.47 -11.65 7.52
N ALA A 7 -7.24 -12.18 8.72
CA ALA A 7 -6.05 -11.87 9.51
C ALA A 7 -4.77 -12.39 8.84
N ASP A 8 -4.80 -13.61 8.30
CA ASP A 8 -3.72 -14.17 7.49
C ASP A 8 -3.46 -13.32 6.23
N ALA A 9 -4.51 -12.92 5.51
CA ALA A 9 -4.39 -12.04 4.36
C ALA A 9 -3.78 -10.67 4.70
N ARG A 10 -4.14 -10.10 5.86
CA ARG A 10 -3.54 -8.84 6.37
C ARG A 10 -2.06 -9.01 6.69
N ALA A 11 -1.70 -10.11 7.33
CA ALA A 11 -0.31 -10.42 7.65
C ALA A 11 0.52 -10.61 6.36
N ALA A 12 -0.02 -11.32 5.37
CA ALA A 12 0.60 -11.51 4.06
C ALA A 12 0.77 -10.19 3.30
N LEU A 13 -0.27 -9.34 3.24
CA LEU A 13 -0.18 -8.01 2.62
C LEU A 13 0.91 -7.14 3.28
N LYS A 14 0.96 -7.15 4.62
CA LYS A 14 1.95 -6.40 5.38
C LYS A 14 3.37 -6.89 5.10
N ALA A 15 3.58 -8.20 5.12
CA ALA A 15 4.88 -8.79 4.83
C ALA A 15 5.32 -8.48 3.39
N PHE A 16 4.41 -8.62 2.42
CA PHE A 16 4.66 -8.31 1.02
C PHE A 16 5.06 -6.84 0.82
N LEU A 17 4.26 -5.89 1.30
CA LEU A 17 4.55 -4.45 1.13
C LEU A 17 5.86 -4.05 1.83
N ARG A 18 6.15 -4.63 2.99
CA ARG A 18 7.41 -4.41 3.70
C ARG A 18 8.62 -4.91 2.90
N ASP A 19 8.60 -6.16 2.43
CA ASP A 19 9.68 -6.74 1.64
C ASP A 19 9.94 -5.92 0.36
N ARG A 20 8.87 -5.57 -0.38
CA ARG A 20 9.00 -4.75 -1.59
C ARG A 20 9.55 -3.35 -1.30
N ARG A 21 9.17 -2.72 -0.19
CA ARG A 21 9.70 -1.41 0.23
C ARG A 21 11.18 -1.47 0.63
N GLU A 22 11.59 -2.55 1.30
CA GLU A 22 13.00 -2.77 1.68
C GLU A 22 13.89 -3.02 0.46
N ARG A 23 13.35 -3.68 -0.58
CA ARG A 23 14.04 -3.90 -1.88
C ARG A 23 14.01 -2.68 -2.81
N ALA A 24 13.01 -1.82 -2.69
CA ALA A 24 12.86 -0.66 -3.55
C ALA A 24 14.03 0.34 -3.35
N LEU A 25 14.71 0.68 -4.45
CA LEU A 25 15.84 1.60 -4.41
C LEU A 25 15.37 3.06 -4.16
N PRO A 26 16.12 3.81 -3.34
CA PRO A 26 15.86 5.24 -3.17
C PRO A 26 16.19 6.01 -4.45
N VAL A 27 15.27 6.87 -4.91
CA VAL A 27 15.43 7.73 -6.10
C VAL A 27 16.32 8.95 -5.84
N SER A 28 16.60 9.29 -4.57
CA SER A 28 17.52 10.40 -4.23
C SER A 28 18.60 9.91 -3.27
N GLN A 29 19.85 10.12 -3.69
CA GLN A 29 21.06 9.86 -2.91
C GLN A 29 21.41 11.02 -1.94
N THR A 30 20.60 12.08 -1.89
CA THR A 30 20.95 13.29 -1.15
C THR A 30 20.43 13.27 0.29
N ARG A 31 21.40 13.49 1.20
CA ARG A 31 21.28 13.80 2.64
C ARG A 31 20.82 12.67 3.57
N ALA A 32 21.81 11.98 4.12
CA ALA A 32 21.81 11.31 5.42
C ALA A 32 20.61 10.39 5.72
N ARG A 33 20.51 9.25 5.01
CA ARG A 33 19.50 8.23 5.35
C ARG A 33 19.87 7.50 6.63
N ARG A 34 18.92 7.42 7.56
CA ARG A 34 18.89 6.45 8.65
C ARG A 34 18.00 5.27 8.23
N GLY A 35 18.56 4.28 7.54
CA GLY A 35 17.93 2.97 7.33
C GLY A 35 18.00 2.41 5.90
N PRO A 36 17.99 1.07 5.73
CA PRO A 36 18.00 0.40 4.43
C PRO A 36 16.63 0.54 3.70
N GLY A 37 16.66 0.77 2.39
CA GLY A 37 15.48 0.80 1.51
C GLY A 37 14.71 2.12 1.45
N LEU A 38 13.51 2.08 0.86
CA LEU A 38 12.66 3.26 0.68
C LEU A 38 11.91 3.60 1.99
N SER A 39 11.92 4.87 2.41
CA SER A 39 11.12 5.29 3.57
C SER A 39 9.63 5.19 3.25
N ARG A 40 8.80 4.91 4.25
CA ARG A 40 7.33 4.96 4.12
C ARG A 40 6.84 6.31 3.59
N GLU A 41 7.49 7.40 4.02
CA GLU A 41 7.20 8.75 3.55
C GLU A 41 7.56 8.94 2.08
N ASP A 42 8.68 8.35 1.62
CA ASP A 42 9.06 8.40 0.21
C ASP A 42 8.08 7.62 -0.67
N VAL A 43 7.64 6.43 -0.25
CA VAL A 43 6.61 5.65 -0.95
C VAL A 43 5.33 6.48 -1.06
N ALA A 44 4.87 7.03 0.07
CA ALA A 44 3.67 7.85 0.10
C ALA A 44 3.80 9.10 -0.77
N ARG A 45 5.00 9.72 -0.79
CA ARG A 45 5.32 10.84 -1.68
C ARG A 45 5.11 10.47 -3.14
N ARG A 46 5.75 9.39 -3.60
CA ARG A 46 5.67 8.90 -4.99
C ARG A 46 4.26 8.48 -5.39
N ALA A 47 3.55 7.79 -4.50
CA ALA A 47 2.17 7.34 -4.72
C ALA A 47 1.14 8.48 -4.56
N GLN A 48 1.57 9.72 -4.30
CA GLN A 48 0.70 10.88 -4.09
C GLN A 48 -0.32 10.69 -2.94
N ILE A 49 0.08 9.98 -1.90
CA ILE A 49 -0.73 9.75 -0.69
C ILE A 49 -0.05 10.27 0.58
N THR A 50 -0.77 10.31 1.70
CA THR A 50 -0.19 10.64 3.00
C THR A 50 0.57 9.44 3.59
N ALA A 51 1.66 9.68 4.32
CA ALA A 51 2.44 8.62 4.97
C ALA A 51 1.59 7.82 5.98
N LYS A 52 0.68 8.49 6.68
CA LYS A 52 -0.29 7.85 7.58
C LYS A 52 -1.19 6.87 6.84
N TRP A 53 -1.66 7.22 5.63
CA TRP A 53 -2.53 6.34 4.86
C TRP A 53 -1.75 5.14 4.30
N TYR A 54 -0.51 5.34 3.84
CA TYR A 54 0.37 4.24 3.48
C TYR A 54 0.57 3.24 4.64
N VAL A 55 0.75 3.71 5.88
CA VAL A 55 0.86 2.83 7.06
C VAL A 55 -0.44 2.04 7.30
N LEU A 56 -1.61 2.65 7.11
CA LEU A 56 -2.89 1.95 7.24
C LEU A 56 -3.07 0.88 6.15
N ILE A 57 -2.63 1.16 4.92
CA ILE A 57 -2.64 0.19 3.82
C ILE A 57 -1.62 -0.94 4.09
N GLU A 58 -0.38 -0.60 4.47
CA GLU A 58 0.68 -1.56 4.82
C GLU A 58 0.24 -2.49 5.96
N THR A 59 -0.57 -2.00 6.90
CA THR A 59 -1.08 -2.82 8.02
C THR A 59 -2.42 -3.50 7.73
N GLY A 60 -3.01 -3.30 6.55
CA GLY A 60 -4.32 -3.88 6.19
C GLY A 60 -5.50 -3.32 7.02
N ARG A 61 -5.33 -2.11 7.58
CA ARG A 61 -6.32 -1.41 8.41
C ARG A 61 -6.98 -0.24 7.67
N ALA A 62 -6.55 0.07 6.45
CA ALA A 62 -7.22 1.02 5.60
C ALA A 62 -8.60 0.49 5.16
N SER A 63 -9.52 1.41 4.87
CA SER A 63 -10.82 1.14 4.28
C SER A 63 -10.97 1.93 2.99
N GLY A 64 -11.78 1.42 2.05
CA GLY A 64 -12.06 2.11 0.78
C GLY A 64 -10.83 2.28 -0.13
N VAL A 65 -9.86 1.37 -0.07
CA VAL A 65 -8.66 1.42 -0.91
C VAL A 65 -9.06 1.13 -2.36
N SER A 66 -8.84 2.10 -3.25
CA SER A 66 -9.13 2.01 -4.68
C SER A 66 -8.04 1.24 -5.42
N THR A 67 -8.40 0.59 -6.54
CA THR A 67 -7.45 0.00 -7.49
C THR A 67 -6.40 1.02 -7.96
N LYS A 68 -6.81 2.26 -8.24
CA LYS A 68 -5.92 3.36 -8.63
C LYS A 68 -4.87 3.67 -7.55
N THR A 69 -5.25 3.58 -6.28
CA THR A 69 -4.30 3.74 -5.16
C THR A 69 -3.32 2.59 -5.10
N LEU A 70 -3.78 1.35 -5.31
CA LEU A 70 -2.91 0.17 -5.35
C LEU A 70 -1.93 0.26 -6.52
N ASP A 71 -2.37 0.72 -7.69
CA ASP A 71 -1.52 0.94 -8.87
C ASP A 71 -0.47 2.03 -8.59
N ALA A 72 -0.86 3.17 -8.00
CA ALA A 72 0.08 4.22 -7.61
C ALA A 72 1.13 3.73 -6.59
N ILE A 73 0.75 2.85 -5.66
CA ILE A 73 1.70 2.21 -4.72
C ILE A 73 2.62 1.24 -5.47
N ALA A 74 2.10 0.46 -6.42
CA ALA A 74 2.89 -0.45 -7.22
C ALA A 74 3.93 0.30 -8.07
N ASP A 75 3.54 1.43 -8.66
CA ASP A 75 4.43 2.31 -9.41
C ASP A 75 5.50 2.94 -8.49
N ALA A 76 5.10 3.42 -7.32
CA ALA A 76 6.01 3.99 -6.33
C ALA A 76 7.09 3.01 -5.86
N LEU A 77 6.73 1.72 -5.76
CA LEU A 77 7.60 0.61 -5.39
C LEU A 77 8.30 -0.03 -6.60
N ALA A 78 8.05 0.45 -7.82
CA ALA A 78 8.56 -0.11 -9.07
C ALA A 78 8.32 -1.63 -9.19
N LEU A 79 7.13 -2.08 -8.80
CA LEU A 79 6.75 -3.49 -8.90
C LEU A 79 6.72 -3.93 -10.37
N ASP A 80 6.94 -5.22 -10.62
CA ASP A 80 6.72 -5.82 -11.94
C ASP A 80 5.25 -6.27 -12.10
N ALA A 81 4.91 -6.83 -13.26
CA ALA A 81 3.54 -7.28 -13.54
C ALA A 81 3.09 -8.44 -12.63
N ARG A 82 4.01 -9.30 -12.20
CA ARG A 82 3.70 -10.44 -11.30
C ARG A 82 3.39 -9.92 -9.90
N ASP A 83 4.22 -9.02 -9.40
CA ASP A 83 4.08 -8.42 -8.07
C ASP A 83 2.86 -7.52 -7.98
N ARG A 84 2.51 -6.81 -9.06
CA ARG A 84 1.24 -6.09 -9.17
C ARG A 84 0.03 -7.01 -8.96
N ARG A 85 0.00 -8.17 -9.62
CA ARG A 85 -1.11 -9.13 -9.47
C ARG A 85 -1.21 -9.66 -8.05
N GLU A 86 -0.07 -9.95 -7.42
CA GLU A 86 -0.05 -10.43 -6.03
C GLU A 86 -0.52 -9.35 -5.05
N LEU A 87 -0.09 -8.10 -5.24
CA LEU A 87 -0.58 -6.95 -4.47
C LEU A 87 -2.11 -6.85 -4.55
N HIS A 88 -2.67 -6.87 -5.76
CA HIS A 88 -4.11 -6.78 -5.98
C HIS A 88 -4.87 -7.97 -5.38
N ARG A 89 -4.33 -9.19 -5.47
CA ARG A 89 -4.91 -10.39 -4.86
C ARG A 89 -4.98 -10.27 -3.33
N LEU A 90 -3.87 -9.89 -2.70
CA LEU A 90 -3.81 -9.70 -1.24
C LEU A 90 -4.70 -8.54 -0.79
N ALA A 91 -4.69 -7.44 -1.53
CA ALA A 91 -5.53 -6.28 -1.26
C ALA A 91 -7.03 -6.62 -1.37
N ALA A 92 -7.44 -7.42 -2.36
CA ALA A 92 -8.83 -7.87 -2.46
C ALA A 92 -9.25 -8.71 -1.25
N ALA A 93 -8.40 -9.63 -0.77
CA ALA A 93 -8.71 -10.42 0.43
C ALA A 93 -8.81 -9.56 1.71
N VAL A 94 -8.15 -8.40 1.75
CA VAL A 94 -8.07 -7.54 2.94
C VAL A 94 -9.10 -6.41 2.94
N PHE A 95 -9.26 -5.73 1.81
CA PHE A 95 -10.02 -4.47 1.67
C PHE A 95 -11.40 -4.62 1.03
N VAL A 96 -11.82 -5.82 0.62
CA VAL A 96 -13.21 -6.05 0.20
C VAL A 96 -14.13 -5.67 1.35
N ASN A 97 -14.97 -4.66 1.08
CA ASN A 97 -16.06 -4.22 1.94
C ASN A 97 -17.39 -4.68 1.31
N PRO A 98 -18.41 -5.08 2.09
CA PRO A 98 -19.70 -5.58 1.59
C PRO A 98 -20.46 -4.55 0.74
N PRO A 99 -21.43 -4.98 -0.09
CA PRO A 99 -22.07 -4.12 -1.07
C PRO A 99 -22.95 -3.02 -0.44
N ALA A 100 -22.87 -1.85 -1.09
CA ALA A 100 -23.80 -0.71 -1.15
C ALA A 100 -24.24 -0.04 0.17
N GLY A 101 -23.70 1.15 0.46
CA GLY A 101 -24.34 2.07 1.41
C GLY A 101 -23.50 3.25 1.92
N ALA A 102 -22.16 3.20 1.84
CA ALA A 102 -21.32 4.31 2.32
C ALA A 102 -20.77 5.12 1.14
N PRO A 103 -20.86 6.47 1.15
CA PRO A 103 -20.16 7.29 0.16
C PRO A 103 -18.65 7.05 0.32
N SER A 104 -18.08 6.20 -0.54
CA SER A 104 -16.64 6.01 -0.66
C SER A 104 -16.03 7.22 -1.37
N ARG A 105 -16.10 8.38 -0.72
CA ARG A 105 -15.38 9.59 -1.13
C ARG A 105 -14.25 9.83 -0.14
N SER A 106 -13.18 9.08 -0.33
CA SER A 106 -11.88 9.37 0.29
C SER A 106 -10.79 8.93 -0.67
N GLU A 107 -10.87 9.38 -1.93
CA GLU A 107 -9.63 9.62 -2.67
C GLU A 107 -8.85 10.63 -1.80
N PRO A 108 -7.59 10.33 -1.40
CA PRO A 108 -6.82 11.29 -0.64
C PRO A 108 -6.78 12.60 -1.43
N PRO A 109 -6.89 13.76 -0.77
CA PRO A 109 -6.74 15.01 -1.51
C PRO A 109 -5.41 14.94 -2.26
N PRO A 110 -5.39 15.23 -3.58
CA PRO A 110 -4.12 15.45 -4.25
C PRO A 110 -3.38 16.50 -3.42
N LYS A 111 -2.09 16.25 -3.20
CA LYS A 111 -1.24 17.17 -2.46
C LYS A 111 -1.29 18.53 -3.18
N PRO A 112 -1.53 19.64 -2.46
CA PRO A 112 -1.59 20.97 -3.07
C PRO A 112 -0.27 21.35 -3.75
#